data_AF-A0RUP2-F1
#
_entry.id   AF-A0RUP2-F1
#
_cell.length_a   1.000
_cell.length_b   1.000
_cell.length_c   1.000
_cell.angle_alpha   90.00
_cell.angle_beta   90.00
_cell.angle_gamma   90.00
#
_symmetry.space_group_name_H-M   'P 1'
#
loop_
_entity.id
_entity.type
_entity.pdbx_description
1 polymer ?
#
loop_
_entity_poly.entity_id
_entity_poly.type
_entity_poly.pdbx_seq_one_letter_code
_entity_poly.pdbx_strand_id
1 'polypeptide(L)'
;MDPSILVSVQDPGSFEYGILFARTLPLVREGRLQVVIQVCAPLIAYGLKGTVHAILAHEFLHYLELIHRASGAITSDETSGNIRDSVYADGTRVLEPGAVFSDRTLVSHITKRFPAGFRDARLEAKTITNWIDAGLPRTGVDLGGNTAVLPAGGLAGLRLETGLAERLKIMAEKSSRMRGRMARAASGI
;
A
#
# COMPACT_ATOMS: atom_id res chain seq x y z
N MET A 1 -14.18 6.69 15.66
CA MET A 1 -13.18 5.66 15.33
C MET A 1 -12.20 5.67 16.49
N ASP A 2 -12.23 4.63 17.32
CA ASP A 2 -11.32 4.52 18.46
C ASP A 2 -9.91 4.14 17.96
N PRO A 3 -8.83 4.61 18.61
CA PRO A 3 -7.47 4.24 18.22
C PRO A 3 -7.25 2.74 18.45
N SER A 4 -7.02 1.97 17.38
CA SER A 4 -6.83 0.52 17.44
C SER A 4 -5.62 0.04 16.65
N ILE A 5 -5.05 -1.10 17.03
CA ILE A 5 -4.14 -1.88 16.17
C ILE A 5 -4.96 -2.66 15.12
N LEU A 6 -4.40 -2.82 13.91
CA LEU A 6 -4.96 -3.70 12.88
C LEU A 6 -4.22 -5.03 12.88
N VAL A 7 -4.97 -6.12 12.94
CA VAL A 7 -4.42 -7.47 13.09
C VAL A 7 -5.01 -8.37 12.01
N SER A 8 -4.16 -9.02 11.21
CA SER A 8 -4.64 -10.02 10.25
C SER A 8 -4.96 -11.32 10.97
N VAL A 9 -6.20 -11.82 10.86
CA VAL A 9 -6.59 -13.09 11.48
C VAL A 9 -6.72 -14.14 10.36
N GLN A 10 -5.88 -15.17 10.38
CA GLN A 10 -5.96 -16.26 9.39
C GLN A 10 -6.99 -17.32 9.77
N ASP A 11 -7.27 -17.52 11.07
CA ASP A 11 -8.25 -18.49 11.56
C ASP A 11 -8.76 -18.04 12.95
N PRO A 12 -10.06 -18.12 13.30
CA PRO A 12 -10.60 -17.70 14.61
C PRO A 12 -10.06 -18.46 15.84
N GLY A 13 -9.05 -19.31 15.70
CA GLY A 13 -8.38 -20.04 16.78
C GLY A 13 -6.84 -20.09 16.70
N SER A 14 -6.21 -19.43 15.71
CA SER A 14 -4.75 -19.39 15.60
C SER A 14 -4.18 -18.11 16.22
N PHE A 15 -3.08 -18.23 16.98
CA PHE A 15 -2.34 -17.08 17.54
C PHE A 15 -1.38 -16.45 16.52
N GLU A 16 -1.33 -16.94 15.28
CA GLU A 16 -0.51 -16.36 14.22
C GLU A 16 -1.25 -15.19 13.57
N TYR A 17 -0.83 -13.98 13.95
CA TYR A 17 -1.36 -12.76 13.37
C TYR A 17 -0.25 -11.81 12.94
N GLY A 18 -0.45 -11.14 11.81
CA GLY A 18 0.39 -10.06 11.32
C GLY A 18 -0.12 -8.71 11.81
N ILE A 19 0.79 -7.84 12.25
CA ILE A 19 0.46 -6.46 12.61
C ILE A 19 0.50 -5.60 11.34
N LEU A 20 -0.63 -4.96 11.03
CA LEU A 20 -0.70 -4.00 9.93
C LEU A 20 -0.54 -2.58 10.50
N PHE A 21 0.62 -1.99 10.28
CA PHE A 21 0.92 -0.64 10.78
C PHE A 21 0.24 0.47 9.97
N ALA A 22 0.07 0.24 8.68
CA ALA A 22 -0.74 1.08 7.82
C ALA A 22 -1.33 0.25 6.67
N ARG A 23 -2.32 0.82 5.98
CA ARG A 23 -2.86 0.27 4.73
C ARG A 23 -3.52 1.36 3.89
N THR A 24 -3.42 1.22 2.58
CA THR A 24 -4.09 2.05 1.59
C THR A 24 -5.45 1.44 1.25
N LEU A 25 -6.53 2.17 1.51
CA LEU A 25 -7.91 1.72 1.32
C LEU A 25 -8.61 2.55 0.24
N PRO A 26 -9.03 1.93 -0.87
CA PRO A 26 -9.99 2.53 -1.79
C PRO A 26 -11.39 2.47 -1.17
N LEU A 27 -12.05 3.62 -1.05
CA LEU A 27 -13.43 3.75 -0.57
C LEU A 27 -14.27 4.40 -1.66
N VAL A 28 -15.47 3.89 -1.89
CA VAL A 28 -16.43 4.53 -2.79
C VAL A 28 -17.53 5.14 -1.94
N ARG A 29 -17.60 6.46 -1.92
CA ARG A 29 -18.61 7.21 -1.16
C ARG A 29 -19.28 8.19 -2.10
N GLU A 30 -20.62 8.15 -2.14
CA GLU A 30 -21.43 9.09 -2.94
C GLU A 30 -21.00 9.10 -4.43
N GLY A 31 -20.66 7.93 -4.98
CA GLY A 31 -20.21 7.77 -6.37
C GLY A 31 -18.80 8.29 -6.66
N ARG A 32 -18.04 8.71 -5.64
CA ARG A 32 -16.65 9.17 -5.77
C ARG A 32 -15.69 8.15 -5.16
N LEU A 33 -14.59 7.89 -5.87
CA LEU A 33 -13.45 7.17 -5.31
C LEU A 33 -12.68 8.10 -4.36
N GLN A 34 -12.57 7.68 -3.10
CA GLN A 34 -11.72 8.28 -2.10
C GLN A 34 -10.65 7.25 -1.73
N VAL A 35 -9.39 7.65 -1.67
CA VAL A 35 -8.32 6.77 -1.18
C VAL A 35 -7.85 7.27 0.18
N VAL A 36 -7.84 6.37 1.16
CA VAL A 36 -7.46 6.69 2.54
C VAL A 36 -6.27 5.84 2.93
N ILE A 37 -5.21 6.48 3.46
CA ILE A 37 -4.13 5.76 4.15
C ILE A 37 -4.55 5.67 5.61
N GLN A 38 -4.94 4.47 6.04
CA GLN A 38 -5.24 4.19 7.44
C GLN A 38 -3.94 3.84 8.15
N VAL A 39 -3.69 4.50 9.28
CA VAL A 39 -2.53 4.25 10.14
C VAL A 39 -3.01 3.74 11.50
N CYS A 40 -2.35 2.72 12.04
CA CYS A 40 -2.68 2.21 13.37
C CYS A 40 -2.04 3.05 14.48
N ALA A 41 -2.68 3.10 15.64
CA ALA A 41 -2.21 3.90 16.76
C ALA A 41 -0.81 3.51 17.28
N PRO A 42 -0.43 2.21 17.36
CA PRO A 42 0.94 1.82 17.70
C PRO A 42 2.03 2.41 16.80
N LEU A 43 1.76 2.60 15.50
CA LEU A 43 2.73 3.23 14.60
C LEU A 43 3.05 4.65 15.05
N ILE A 44 2.02 5.40 15.45
CA ILE A 44 2.16 6.78 15.91
C ILE A 44 2.82 6.84 17.29
N ALA A 45 2.42 5.95 18.20
CA ALA A 45 2.89 5.94 19.58
C ALA A 45 4.35 5.47 19.71
N TYR A 46 4.76 4.47 18.92
CA TYR A 46 6.03 3.76 19.12
C TYR A 46 6.97 3.82 17.91
N GLY A 47 6.49 4.27 16.76
CA GLY A 47 7.27 4.37 15.54
C GLY A 47 8.36 5.43 15.63
N LEU A 48 9.59 5.06 15.27
CA LEU A 48 10.64 6.05 15.03
C LEU A 48 10.28 6.88 13.80
N LYS A 49 10.66 8.16 13.77
CA LYS A 49 10.42 9.06 12.63
C LYS A 49 10.75 8.43 11.27
N GLY A 50 11.91 7.78 11.18
CA GLY A 50 12.34 7.07 9.96
C GLY A 50 11.45 5.88 9.59
N THR A 51 10.92 5.16 10.59
CA THR A 51 9.98 4.05 10.38
C THR A 51 8.63 4.57 9.90
N VAL A 52 8.09 5.62 10.54
CA VAL A 52 6.83 6.27 10.13
C VAL A 52 6.94 6.79 8.70
N HIS A 53 8.02 7.50 8.36
CA HIS A 53 8.25 7.98 7.00
C HIS A 53 8.32 6.83 5.98
N ALA A 54 9.02 5.74 6.31
CA ALA A 54 9.15 4.60 5.41
C ALA A 54 7.79 3.94 5.14
N ILE A 55 6.98 3.73 6.18
CA ILE A 55 5.64 3.16 6.04
C ILE A 55 4.73 4.09 5.24
N LEU A 56 4.66 5.37 5.57
CA LEU A 56 3.80 6.31 4.83
C LEU A 56 4.24 6.47 3.38
N ALA A 57 5.54 6.47 3.10
CA ALA A 57 6.03 6.52 1.73
C ALA A 57 5.70 5.23 0.96
N HIS A 58 5.74 4.07 1.63
CA HIS A 58 5.30 2.81 1.03
C HIS A 58 3.80 2.83 0.70
N GLU A 59 2.94 3.25 1.63
CA GLU A 59 1.50 3.42 1.37
C GLU A 59 1.24 4.47 0.28
N PHE A 60 2.04 5.52 0.20
CA PHE A 60 1.93 6.48 -0.89
C PHE A 60 2.27 5.88 -2.26
N LEU A 61 3.21 4.93 -2.34
CA LEU A 61 3.44 4.19 -3.58
C LEU A 61 2.23 3.33 -3.96
N HIS A 62 1.57 2.70 -2.99
CA HIS A 62 0.31 1.98 -3.22
C HIS A 62 -0.80 2.89 -3.71
N TYR A 63 -0.92 4.09 -3.13
CA TYR A 63 -1.84 5.12 -3.61
C TYR A 63 -1.57 5.48 -5.08
N LEU A 64 -0.32 5.80 -5.44
CA LEU A 64 0.03 6.18 -6.81
C LEU A 64 -0.26 5.06 -7.81
N GLU A 65 0.04 3.82 -7.42
CA GLU A 65 -0.24 2.64 -8.24
C GLU A 65 -1.75 2.45 -8.47
N LEU A 66 -2.56 2.59 -7.41
CA LEU A 66 -4.02 2.51 -7.51
C LEU A 66 -4.58 3.57 -8.47
N ILE A 67 -4.11 4.81 -8.35
CA ILE A 67 -4.53 5.91 -9.22
C ILE A 67 -4.07 5.69 -10.67
N HIS A 68 -2.85 5.18 -10.87
CA HIS A 68 -2.34 4.84 -12.20
C HIS A 68 -3.19 3.76 -12.87
N ARG A 69 -3.53 2.68 -12.16
CA ARG A 69 -4.39 1.62 -12.69
C ARG A 69 -5.82 2.11 -12.96
N ALA A 70 -6.38 2.89 -12.04
CA ALA A 70 -7.73 3.46 -12.20
C ALA A 70 -7.82 4.34 -13.46
N SER A 71 -6.79 5.14 -13.77
CA SER A 71 -6.76 5.94 -15.01
C SER A 71 -6.57 5.13 -16.28
N GLY A 72 -5.76 4.07 -16.24
CA GLY A 72 -5.61 3.14 -17.37
C GLY A 72 -6.93 2.43 -17.69
N ALA A 73 -7.64 1.95 -16.67
CA ALA A 73 -8.94 1.27 -16.81
C ALA A 73 -10.03 2.16 -17.44
N ILE A 74 -9.96 3.48 -17.24
CA ILE A 74 -10.88 4.46 -17.86
C ILE A 74 -10.56 4.67 -19.34
N THR A 75 -9.32 4.44 -19.76
CA THR A 75 -8.85 4.68 -21.14
C THR A 75 -9.02 3.45 -22.04
N SER A 76 -9.04 2.24 -21.47
CA SER A 76 -9.33 0.99 -22.18
C SER A 76 -10.84 0.75 -22.24
N ASP A 77 -11.42 0.79 -23.45
CA ASP A 77 -12.86 0.67 -23.73
C ASP A 77 -13.43 -0.76 -23.51
N GLU A 78 -12.89 -1.54 -22.58
CA GLU A 78 -13.40 -2.85 -22.18
C GLU A 78 -14.30 -2.71 -20.96
N THR A 79 -15.56 -2.40 -21.24
CA THR A 79 -16.66 -2.56 -20.29
C THR A 79 -16.89 -4.05 -20.05
N SER A 80 -16.39 -4.61 -18.94
CA SER A 80 -17.02 -5.66 -18.12
C SER A 80 -16.00 -6.44 -17.31
N GLY A 81 -15.76 -5.98 -16.09
CA GLY A 81 -14.98 -6.73 -15.12
C GLY A 81 -14.80 -5.83 -13.92
N ASN A 82 -15.40 -6.20 -12.81
CA ASN A 82 -15.09 -5.58 -11.53
C ASN A 82 -13.56 -5.46 -11.41
N ILE A 83 -13.03 -4.31 -10.95
CA ILE A 83 -11.64 -4.24 -10.49
C ILE A 83 -11.58 -5.06 -9.18
N ARG A 84 -11.67 -6.38 -9.34
CA ARG A 84 -11.72 -7.42 -8.31
C ARG A 84 -10.35 -8.07 -8.20
N ASP A 85 -9.72 -8.34 -9.34
CA ASP A 85 -8.54 -9.23 -9.36
C ASP A 85 -7.20 -8.49 -9.46
N SER A 86 -7.16 -7.27 -10.02
CA SER A 86 -5.86 -6.65 -10.32
C SER A 86 -5.26 -5.81 -9.18
N VAL A 87 -5.95 -5.53 -8.07
CA VAL A 87 -5.37 -4.68 -6.99
C VAL A 87 -4.62 -5.50 -5.94
N TYR A 88 -5.00 -6.78 -5.74
CA TYR A 88 -4.43 -7.61 -4.68
C TYR A 88 -4.12 -9.07 -5.07
N ALA A 89 -4.61 -9.59 -6.20
CA ALA A 89 -4.43 -11.01 -6.53
C ALA A 89 -3.04 -11.35 -7.10
N ASP A 90 -2.10 -10.42 -7.09
CA ASP A 90 -0.79 -10.69 -7.64
C ASP A 90 0.25 -9.86 -6.90
N GLY A 91 1.46 -10.39 -6.76
CA GLY A 91 2.66 -9.66 -6.33
C GLY A 91 3.06 -8.58 -7.35
N THR A 92 2.09 -7.81 -7.85
CA THR A 92 2.17 -6.87 -8.97
C THR A 92 2.69 -5.53 -8.51
N ARG A 93 4.02 -5.49 -8.41
CA ARG A 93 4.86 -4.41 -8.94
C ARG A 93 4.34 -2.99 -8.67
N VAL A 94 4.32 -2.62 -7.40
CA VAL A 94 4.30 -1.22 -6.95
C VAL A 94 5.41 -0.44 -7.69
N LEU A 95 5.17 0.84 -7.96
CA LEU A 95 6.21 1.75 -8.49
C LEU A 95 7.50 1.62 -7.68
N GLU A 96 8.64 1.56 -8.38
CA GLU A 96 9.95 1.52 -7.71
C GLU A 96 10.14 2.78 -6.85
N PRO A 97 10.55 2.68 -5.58
CA PRO A 97 10.73 3.87 -4.73
C PRO A 97 11.67 4.92 -5.35
N GLY A 98 12.75 4.49 -6.02
CA GLY A 98 13.67 5.40 -6.70
C GLY A 98 13.12 6.02 -7.99
N ALA A 99 11.99 5.54 -8.50
CA ALA A 99 11.25 6.21 -9.58
C ALA A 99 10.50 7.44 -9.07
N VAL A 100 9.92 7.33 -7.87
CA VAL A 100 9.02 8.33 -7.26
C VAL A 100 9.77 9.34 -6.37
N PHE A 101 10.69 8.86 -5.53
CA PHE A 101 11.39 9.68 -4.55
C PHE A 101 12.82 10.02 -5.00
N SER A 102 13.23 11.26 -4.78
CA SER A 102 14.61 11.71 -4.98
C SER A 102 15.49 11.55 -3.73
N ASP A 103 14.89 11.47 -2.54
CA ASP A 103 15.60 11.27 -1.28
C ASP A 103 16.14 9.83 -1.17
N ARG A 104 17.46 9.70 -1.26
CA ARG A 104 18.16 8.41 -1.18
C ARG A 104 18.00 7.71 0.16
N THR A 105 17.88 8.47 1.25
CA THR A 105 17.68 7.93 2.59
C THR A 105 16.29 7.32 2.71
N LEU A 106 15.27 8.02 2.20
CA LEU A 106 13.90 7.50 2.17
C LEU A 106 13.80 6.25 1.28
N VAL A 107 14.39 6.28 0.08
CA VAL A 107 14.44 5.11 -0.81
C VAL A 107 15.11 3.93 -0.12
N SER A 108 16.25 4.13 0.55
CA SER A 108 16.96 3.11 1.32
C SER A 108 16.12 2.56 2.48
N HIS A 109 15.39 3.42 3.19
CA HIS A 109 14.49 2.99 4.26
C HIS A 109 13.34 2.13 3.75
N ILE A 110 12.74 2.48 2.62
CA ILE A 110 11.67 1.68 2.01
C ILE A 110 12.24 0.33 1.54
N THR A 111 13.31 0.33 0.76
CA THR A 111 13.84 -0.92 0.17
C THR A 111 14.36 -1.91 1.22
N LYS A 112 14.98 -1.43 2.31
CA LYS A 112 15.49 -2.30 3.37
C LYS A 112 14.40 -2.86 4.28
N ARG A 113 13.31 -2.12 4.49
CA ARG A 113 12.24 -2.49 5.42
C ARG A 113 11.13 -3.29 4.77
N PHE A 114 11.01 -3.25 3.44
CA PHE A 114 9.95 -3.92 2.69
C PHE A 114 10.44 -4.95 1.64
N PRO A 115 11.40 -5.85 1.93
CA PRO A 115 11.89 -6.80 0.93
C PRO A 115 10.83 -7.84 0.51
N ALA A 116 9.95 -8.24 1.43
CA ALA A 116 8.84 -9.18 1.20
C ALA A 116 7.65 -8.89 2.14
N GLY A 117 7.54 -7.64 2.60
CA GLY A 117 6.68 -7.22 3.71
C GLY A 117 7.46 -6.34 4.69
N PHE A 118 6.74 -5.53 5.47
CA PHE A 118 7.32 -4.64 6.46
C PHE A 118 8.07 -5.43 7.55
N ARG A 119 9.28 -5.00 7.90
CA ARG A 119 10.07 -5.55 9.01
C ARG A 119 10.59 -4.44 9.91
N ASP A 120 10.11 -4.42 11.15
CA ASP A 120 10.71 -3.63 12.23
C ASP A 120 10.48 -4.33 13.58
N ALA A 121 11.38 -5.27 13.90
CA ALA A 121 11.29 -6.08 15.11
C ALA A 121 11.21 -5.24 16.40
N ARG A 122 11.77 -4.02 16.41
CA ARG A 122 11.70 -3.13 17.58
C ARG A 122 10.32 -2.51 17.72
N LEU A 123 9.73 -2.06 16.61
CA LEU A 123 8.37 -1.54 16.62
C LEU A 123 7.36 -2.65 16.93
N GLU A 124 7.54 -3.83 16.35
CA GLU A 124 6.72 -5.01 16.62
C GLU A 124 6.77 -5.40 18.10
N ALA A 125 7.97 -5.55 18.68
CA ALA A 125 8.12 -5.87 20.11
C ALA A 125 7.44 -4.84 21.02
N LYS A 126 7.64 -3.54 20.76
CA LYS A 126 6.95 -2.48 21.53
C LYS A 126 5.44 -2.55 21.39
N THR A 127 4.96 -2.88 20.19
CA THR A 127 3.52 -2.99 19.93
C THR A 127 2.92 -4.19 20.65
N ILE A 128 3.63 -5.32 20.68
CA ILE A 128 3.21 -6.50 21.43
C ILE A 128 3.14 -6.15 22.92
N THR A 129 4.25 -5.71 23.51
CA THR A 129 4.32 -5.49 24.96
C THR A 129 3.43 -4.34 25.45
N ASN A 130 3.43 -3.20 24.77
CA ASN A 130 2.77 -1.99 25.27
C ASN A 130 1.34 -1.79 24.78
N TRP A 131 0.89 -2.56 23.78
CA TRP A 131 -0.47 -2.45 23.24
C TRP A 131 -1.24 -3.75 23.38
N ILE A 132 -0.70 -4.84 22.83
CA ILE A 132 -1.36 -6.13 22.83
C ILE A 132 -1.42 -6.66 24.27
N ASP A 133 -0.29 -6.87 24.93
CA ASP A 133 -0.25 -7.45 26.28
C ASP A 133 -0.92 -6.53 27.31
N ALA A 134 -0.93 -5.22 27.06
CA ALA A 134 -1.63 -4.22 27.86
C ALA A 134 -3.17 -4.24 27.68
N GLY A 135 -3.71 -5.08 26.80
CA GLY A 135 -5.16 -5.20 26.57
C GLY A 135 -5.78 -4.01 25.84
N LEU A 136 -4.98 -3.20 25.12
CA LEU A 136 -5.49 -2.05 24.36
C LEU A 136 -6.29 -2.48 23.11
N PRO A 137 -7.18 -1.62 22.58
CA PRO A 137 -8.12 -1.97 21.52
C PRO A 137 -7.45 -2.56 20.27
N ARG A 138 -8.06 -3.62 19.72
CA ARG A 138 -7.61 -4.33 18.52
C ARG A 138 -8.78 -4.49 17.55
N THR A 139 -8.48 -4.30 16.27
CA THR A 139 -9.43 -4.52 15.17
C THR A 139 -8.89 -5.64 14.29
N GLY A 140 -9.60 -6.76 14.26
CA GLY A 140 -9.33 -7.86 13.34
C GLY A 140 -9.70 -7.45 11.92
N VAL A 141 -8.82 -7.71 10.96
CA VAL A 141 -9.10 -7.54 9.54
C VAL A 141 -8.86 -8.85 8.83
N ASP A 142 -9.83 -9.27 8.02
CA ASP A 142 -9.67 -10.39 7.11
C ASP A 142 -8.73 -9.98 5.96
N LEU A 143 -7.72 -10.81 5.70
CA LEU A 143 -6.78 -10.61 4.59
C LEU A 143 -7.50 -10.67 3.23
N GLY A 144 -8.59 -11.44 3.12
CA GLY A 144 -9.43 -11.49 1.91
C GLY A 144 -10.28 -10.23 1.69
N GLY A 145 -10.50 -9.43 2.74
CA GLY A 145 -11.40 -8.27 2.74
C GLY A 145 -10.78 -6.96 2.26
N ASN A 146 -9.47 -6.90 2.02
CA ASN A 146 -8.82 -5.71 1.44
C ASN A 146 -9.07 -5.57 -0.07
N THR A 147 -9.82 -6.49 -0.68
CA THR A 147 -10.24 -6.40 -2.08
C THR A 147 -11.39 -5.39 -2.21
N ALA A 148 -11.07 -4.10 -2.30
CA ALA A 148 -12.07 -3.11 -2.64
C ALA A 148 -12.55 -3.35 -4.07
N VAL A 149 -13.73 -3.96 -4.22
CA VAL A 149 -14.43 -4.05 -5.49
C VAL A 149 -14.78 -2.63 -5.91
N LEU A 150 -13.99 -2.03 -6.79
CA LEU A 150 -14.32 -0.72 -7.34
C LEU A 150 -15.40 -0.92 -8.41
N PRO A 151 -16.65 -0.48 -8.15
CA PRO A 151 -17.71 -0.55 -9.15
C PRO A 151 -17.36 0.41 -10.29
N ALA A 152 -17.63 -0.01 -11.53
CA ALA A 152 -17.36 0.80 -12.73
C ALA A 152 -17.94 2.22 -12.64
N GLY A 153 -19.10 2.39 -11.99
CA GLY A 153 -19.71 3.70 -11.77
C GLY A 153 -18.90 4.65 -10.87
N GLY A 154 -18.10 4.12 -9.92
CA GLY A 154 -17.19 4.93 -9.08
C GLY A 154 -15.91 5.37 -9.79
N LEU A 155 -15.58 4.71 -10.91
CA LEU A 155 -14.43 5.02 -11.77
C LEU A 155 -14.82 5.92 -12.95
N ALA A 156 -16.05 5.80 -13.46
CA ALA A 156 -16.56 6.56 -14.59
C ALA A 156 -16.53 8.09 -14.38
N GLY A 157 -16.56 8.55 -13.12
CA GLY A 157 -16.44 9.97 -12.77
C GLY A 157 -15.00 10.44 -12.48
N LEU A 158 -14.01 9.55 -12.52
CA LEU A 158 -12.66 9.85 -12.10
C LEU A 158 -11.90 10.57 -13.23
N ARG A 159 -11.81 11.90 -13.13
CA ARG A 159 -10.92 12.69 -13.98
C ARG A 159 -9.66 12.98 -13.22
N LEU A 160 -8.55 12.36 -13.63
CA LEU A 160 -7.25 12.79 -13.15
C LEU A 160 -6.92 14.15 -13.74
N GLU A 161 -6.36 15.01 -12.89
CA GLU A 161 -5.71 16.23 -13.36
C GLU A 161 -4.58 15.83 -14.33
N THR A 162 -4.50 16.54 -15.46
CA THR A 162 -3.62 16.18 -16.58
C THR A 162 -2.15 16.09 -16.15
N GLY A 163 -1.69 17.02 -15.31
CA GLY A 163 -0.33 17.01 -14.76
C GLY A 163 -0.05 15.80 -13.87
N LEU A 164 -1.02 15.35 -13.06
CA LEU A 164 -0.90 14.11 -12.29
C LEU A 164 -0.80 12.88 -13.20
N ALA A 165 -1.64 12.79 -14.23
CA ALA A 165 -1.63 11.66 -15.16
C ALA A 165 -0.29 11.54 -15.91
N GLU A 166 0.25 12.65 -16.40
CA GLU A 166 1.55 12.70 -17.07
C GLU A 166 2.68 12.27 -16.12
N ARG A 167 2.69 12.79 -14.89
CA ARG A 167 3.67 12.42 -13.86
C ARG A 167 3.62 10.93 -13.53
N LEU A 168 2.44 10.34 -13.43
CA LEU A 168 2.27 8.90 -13.19
C LEU A 168 2.86 8.07 -14.34
N LYS A 169 2.63 8.48 -15.59
CA LYS A 169 3.24 7.82 -16.76
C LYS A 169 4.77 7.88 -16.71
N ILE A 170 5.34 9.04 -16.42
CA ILE A 170 6.81 9.21 -16.29
C ILE A 170 7.36 8.30 -15.17
N MET A 171 6.70 8.26 -14.02
CA MET A 171 7.09 7.41 -12.89
C MET A 171 7.02 5.92 -13.25
N ALA A 172 5.95 5.48 -13.93
CA ALA A 172 5.77 4.11 -14.37
C ALA A 172 6.85 3.69 -15.39
N GLU A 173 7.16 4.54 -16.36
CA GLU A 173 8.24 4.29 -17.32
C GLU A 173 9.61 4.18 -16.65
N LYS A 174 9.93 5.13 -15.75
CA LYS A 174 11.19 5.10 -14.99
C LYS A 174 11.29 3.83 -14.15
N SER A 175 10.20 3.45 -13.48
CA SER A 175 10.09 2.22 -12.70
C SER A 175 10.32 0.97 -13.55
N SER A 176 9.75 0.90 -14.75
CA SER A 176 9.98 -0.18 -15.71
C SER A 176 11.45 -0.28 -16.15
N ARG A 177 12.07 0.86 -16.51
CA ARG A 177 13.49 0.92 -16.89
C ARG A 177 14.41 0.46 -15.76
N MET A 178 14.11 0.84 -14.51
CA MET A 178 14.86 0.42 -13.33
C MET A 178 14.83 -1.09 -13.15
N ARG A 179 13.65 -1.71 -13.22
CA ARG A 179 13.51 -3.17 -13.16
C ARG A 179 14.27 -3.87 -14.26
N GLY A 180 14.19 -3.38 -15.50
CA GLY A 180 14.94 -3.94 -16.62
C GLY A 180 16.46 -3.86 -16.43
N ARG A 181 16.97 -2.86 -15.71
CA ARG A 181 18.40 -2.79 -15.34
C ARG A 181 18.74 -3.78 -14.23
N MET A 182 17.90 -3.90 -13.21
CA MET A 182 18.11 -4.84 -12.10
C MET A 182 18.08 -6.29 -12.56
N ALA A 183 17.15 -6.64 -13.47
CA ALA A 183 17.07 -7.97 -14.06
C ALA A 183 18.34 -8.34 -14.84
N ARG A 184 18.85 -7.42 -15.68
CA ARG A 184 20.11 -7.61 -16.43
C ARG A 184 21.32 -7.82 -15.51
N ALA A 185 21.44 -6.96 -14.49
CA ALA A 185 22.49 -7.08 -13.48
C ALA A 185 22.43 -8.42 -12.71
N ALA A 186 21.22 -8.91 -12.40
CA ALA A 186 21.04 -10.21 -11.75
C ALA A 186 21.34 -11.41 -12.67
N SER A 187 21.17 -11.25 -13.99
CA SER A 187 21.48 -12.28 -14.99
C SER A 187 22.95 -12.28 -15.46
N GLY A 188 23.78 -11.35 -14.99
CA GLY A 188 25.19 -11.26 -15.40
C GLY A 188 25.42 -10.84 -16.86
N ILE A 189 24.45 -10.16 -17.47
CA ILE A 189 24.51 -9.60 -18.83
C ILE A 189 24.60 -8.07 -18.75
#